data_AF-L8DQH9-F1
#
_entry.id   AF-L8DQH9-F1
#
_cell.length_a   1.000
_cell.length_b   1.000
_cell.length_c   1.000
_cell.angle_alpha   90.00
_cell.angle_beta   90.00
_cell.angle_gamma   90.00
#
_symmetry.space_group_name_H-M   'P 1'
#
loop_
_entity.id
_entity.type
_entity.pdbx_description
1 polymer ?
#
loop_
_entity_poly.entity_id
_entity_poly.type
_entity_poly.pdbx_seq_one_letter_code
_entity_poly.pdbx_strand_id
1 'polypeptide(L)'
;MTETQYEEARAAAMQSAANFEDSVESVQASIQFAAASVRATLLAAQRRLTLTASEAGTGRSAQQLINEFLSANSEPWRETQTSPELLEAQWRERRQHSTGAARKDARDHLAHYAKRIAEASDRNSTRAVTDMLSELSDHGVAWSDLAATLGISVPALRKWRKNTNGTTPENHRRLAQLTAFYARLAELVASPARWMSMPLVDGYNVTPADVYSPDNGARLLDLAAGNVGTTAEGVLDAIMADWRDKWRSEYEVFEAADGELSMRPRRTES
;
A
#
# COMPACT_ATOMS: atom_id res chain seq x y z
N MET A 1 20.89 12.99 -5.87
CA MET A 1 19.54 13.58 -5.78
C MET A 1 19.56 14.85 -6.58
N THR A 2 18.75 14.94 -7.64
CA THR A 2 18.68 16.15 -8.47
C THR A 2 17.92 17.24 -7.74
N GLU A 3 18.16 18.51 -8.08
CA GLU A 3 17.45 19.66 -7.51
C GLU A 3 15.92 19.52 -7.64
N THR A 4 15.47 18.88 -8.73
CA THR A 4 14.06 18.54 -8.96
C THR A 4 13.52 17.50 -7.96
N GLN A 5 14.29 16.46 -7.64
CA GLN A 5 13.87 15.45 -6.65
C GLN A 5 13.80 16.03 -5.23
N TYR A 6 14.66 17.00 -4.92
CA TYR A 6 14.62 17.72 -3.65
C TYR A 6 13.37 18.60 -3.54
N GLU A 7 13.01 19.32 -4.60
CA GLU A 7 11.79 20.14 -4.63
C GLU A 7 10.51 19.31 -4.58
N GLU A 8 10.45 18.15 -5.26
CA GLU A 8 9.31 17.23 -5.16
C GLU A 8 9.15 16.65 -3.75
N ALA A 9 10.25 16.20 -3.12
CA ALA A 9 10.22 15.69 -1.74
C ALA A 9 9.81 16.78 -0.74
N ARG A 10 10.28 18.01 -0.95
CA ARG A 10 9.91 19.18 -0.13
C ARG A 10 8.42 19.53 -0.29
N ALA A 11 7.89 19.50 -1.51
CA ALA A 11 6.47 19.74 -1.77
C ALA A 11 5.58 18.66 -1.11
N ALA A 12 5.96 17.39 -1.20
CA ALA A 12 5.25 16.30 -0.54
C ALA A 12 5.26 16.43 0.99
N ALA A 13 6.42 16.80 1.58
CA ALA A 13 6.53 17.04 3.01
C ALA A 13 5.67 18.24 3.47
N MET A 14 5.64 19.32 2.71
CA MET A 14 4.79 20.49 3.00
C MET A 14 3.29 20.15 2.91
N GLN A 15 2.88 19.35 1.91
CA GLN A 15 1.49 18.90 1.81
C GLN A 15 1.11 17.98 2.99
N SER A 16 2.01 17.10 3.42
CA SER A 16 1.77 16.24 4.58
C SER A 16 1.65 17.03 5.88
N ALA A 17 2.46 18.09 6.05
CA ALA A 17 2.37 19.00 7.20
C ALA A 17 1.04 19.77 7.22
N ALA A 18 0.59 20.30 6.07
CA ALA A 18 -0.70 20.99 5.95
C ALA A 18 -1.87 20.07 6.30
N ASN A 19 -1.88 18.83 5.78
CA ASN A 19 -2.92 17.84 6.09
C ASN A 19 -2.96 17.47 7.59
N PHE A 20 -1.80 17.49 8.26
CA PHE A 20 -1.72 17.26 9.70
C PHE A 20 -2.28 18.44 10.50
N GLU A 21 -1.94 19.68 10.12
CA GLU A 21 -2.51 20.89 10.73
C GLU A 21 -4.04 20.93 10.62
N ASP A 22 -4.58 20.66 9.43
CA ASP A 22 -6.04 20.57 9.21
C ASP A 22 -6.69 19.50 10.11
N SER A 23 -6.00 18.38 10.34
CA SER A 23 -6.47 17.31 11.22
C SER A 23 -6.49 17.75 12.68
N VAL A 24 -5.47 18.49 13.13
CA VAL A 24 -5.39 19.04 14.49
C VAL A 24 -6.48 20.09 14.72
N GLU A 25 -6.70 20.99 13.76
CA GLU A 25 -7.76 21.99 13.84
C GLU A 25 -9.16 21.35 13.93
N SER A 26 -9.40 20.29 13.15
CA SER A 26 -10.67 19.54 13.18
C SER A 26 -10.92 18.87 14.55
N VAL A 27 -9.89 18.27 15.14
CA VAL A 27 -9.97 17.70 16.50
C VAL A 27 -10.24 18.80 17.52
N GLN A 28 -9.57 19.94 17.42
CA GLN A 28 -9.75 21.06 18.34
C GLN A 28 -11.16 21.67 18.24
N ALA A 29 -11.70 21.82 17.03
CA ALA A 29 -13.08 22.27 16.81
C ALA A 29 -14.09 21.32 17.44
N SER A 30 -13.85 20.00 17.34
CA SER A 30 -14.70 18.98 17.95
C SER A 30 -14.68 19.05 19.49
N ILE A 31 -13.51 19.26 20.09
CA ILE A 31 -13.35 19.45 21.54
C ILE A 31 -14.08 20.72 22.01
N GLN A 32 -13.93 21.83 21.28
CA GLN A 32 -14.60 23.09 21.61
C GLN A 32 -16.12 22.98 21.53
N PHE A 33 -16.65 22.29 20.52
CA PHE A 33 -18.08 22.04 20.38
C PHE A 33 -18.63 21.20 21.55
N ALA A 34 -17.92 20.16 21.97
CA ALA A 34 -18.29 19.36 23.12
C ALA A 34 -18.28 20.20 24.42
N ALA A 35 -17.24 21.01 24.62
CA ALA A 35 -17.14 21.88 25.79
C ALA A 35 -18.24 22.95 25.84
N ALA A 36 -18.62 23.52 24.67
CA ALA A 36 -19.71 24.49 24.56
C ALA A 36 -21.07 23.85 24.91
N SER A 37 -21.31 22.63 24.44
CA SER A 37 -22.52 21.88 24.76
C SER A 37 -22.64 21.61 26.27
N VAL A 38 -21.58 21.11 26.90
CA VAL A 38 -21.56 20.87 28.36
C VAL A 38 -21.82 22.15 29.15
N ARG A 39 -21.20 23.27 28.74
CA ARG A 39 -21.40 24.58 29.39
C ARG A 39 -22.84 25.07 29.24
N ALA A 40 -23.44 24.91 28.06
CA ALA A 40 -24.82 25.30 27.81
C ALA A 40 -25.80 24.51 28.70
N THR A 41 -25.60 23.20 28.82
CA THR A 41 -26.40 22.34 29.71
C THR A 41 -26.26 22.74 31.18
N LEU A 42 -25.04 23.01 31.64
CA LEU A 42 -24.79 23.46 33.02
C LEU A 42 -25.44 24.82 33.31
N LEU A 43 -25.35 25.78 32.39
CA LEU A 43 -25.98 27.10 32.56
C LEU A 43 -27.52 27.01 32.54
N ALA A 44 -28.09 26.14 31.70
CA ALA A 44 -29.53 25.89 31.68
C ALA A 44 -30.01 25.26 32.99
N ALA A 45 -29.26 24.30 33.53
CA ALA A 45 -29.53 23.69 34.83
C ALA A 45 -29.43 24.74 35.97
N GLN A 46 -28.38 25.55 35.98
CA GLN A 46 -28.15 26.57 37.00
C GLN A 46 -29.27 27.63 37.01
N ARG A 47 -29.66 28.16 35.84
CA ARG A 47 -30.75 29.16 35.73
C ARG A 47 -32.08 28.64 36.26
N ARG A 48 -32.40 27.37 36.00
CA ARG A 48 -33.65 26.75 36.46
C ARG A 48 -33.63 26.40 37.95
N LEU A 49 -32.48 26.00 38.50
CA LEU A 49 -32.31 25.85 39.95
C LEU A 49 -32.49 27.20 40.68
N THR A 50 -31.99 28.31 40.12
CA THR A 50 -32.23 29.64 40.69
C THR A 50 -33.68 30.10 40.59
N LEU A 51 -34.40 29.77 39.50
CA LEU A 51 -35.82 30.11 39.35
C LEU A 51 -36.68 29.31 40.35
N THR A 52 -36.47 28.00 40.44
CA THR A 52 -37.19 27.12 41.39
C THR A 52 -36.88 27.44 42.85
N ALA A 53 -35.65 27.83 43.19
CA ALA A 53 -35.31 28.30 44.54
C ALA A 53 -35.98 29.64 44.89
N SER A 54 -36.27 30.50 43.90
CA SER A 54 -36.98 31.76 44.11
C SER A 54 -38.49 31.59 44.28
N GLU A 55 -39.06 30.51 43.73
CA GLU A 55 -40.48 30.16 43.82
C GLU A 55 -40.80 29.25 45.02
N ALA A 56 -39.81 28.53 45.55
CA ALA A 56 -39.96 27.61 46.67
C ALA A 56 -39.94 28.32 48.04
N GLY A 57 -41.00 29.06 48.34
CA GLY A 57 -41.47 29.28 49.72
C GLY A 57 -42.12 28.03 50.35
N THR A 58 -41.84 26.83 49.83
CA THR A 58 -42.54 25.60 50.20
C THR A 58 -41.58 24.42 50.32
N GLY A 59 -41.24 24.06 51.58
CA GLY A 59 -40.98 22.72 52.16
C GLY A 59 -40.32 21.56 51.38
N ARG A 60 -39.78 21.74 50.17
CA ARG A 60 -39.17 20.68 49.37
C ARG A 60 -37.66 20.70 49.54
N SER A 61 -37.08 19.53 49.76
CA SER A 61 -35.62 19.39 49.89
C SER A 61 -34.94 19.54 48.52
N ALA A 62 -33.73 20.10 48.51
CA ALA A 62 -32.91 20.22 47.30
C ALA A 62 -32.70 18.86 46.61
N GLN A 63 -32.62 17.77 47.39
CA GLN A 63 -32.52 16.41 46.87
C GLN A 63 -33.74 15.98 46.02
N GLN A 64 -34.95 16.37 46.42
CA GLN A 64 -36.17 16.01 45.67
C GLN A 64 -36.23 16.73 44.32
N LEU A 65 -35.85 18.01 44.29
CA LEU A 65 -35.77 18.77 43.04
C LEU A 65 -34.69 18.20 42.10
N ILE A 66 -33.56 17.74 42.65
CA ILE A 66 -32.49 17.10 41.88
C ILE A 66 -32.96 15.75 41.30
N ASN A 67 -33.61 14.90 42.09
CA ASN A 67 -34.10 13.61 41.60
C ASN A 67 -35.21 13.76 40.55
N GLU A 68 -36.14 14.69 40.75
CA GLU A 68 -37.21 14.98 39.81
C GLU A 68 -36.65 15.55 38.49
N PHE A 69 -35.64 16.42 38.57
CA PHE A 69 -34.90 16.93 37.41
C PHE A 69 -34.19 15.82 36.62
N LEU A 70 -33.52 14.89 37.31
CA LEU A 70 -32.84 13.76 36.68
C LEU A 70 -33.83 12.78 36.03
N SER A 71 -35.02 12.59 36.63
CA SER A 71 -36.06 11.74 36.05
C SER A 71 -36.84 12.39 34.90
N ALA A 72 -37.05 13.71 34.94
CA ALA A 72 -37.76 14.45 33.89
C ALA A 72 -36.87 14.77 32.67
N ASN A 73 -35.55 14.77 32.84
CA ASN A 73 -34.57 15.03 31.78
C ASN A 73 -33.70 13.80 31.47
N SER A 74 -34.25 12.59 31.57
CA SER A 74 -33.55 11.38 31.09
C SER A 74 -33.57 11.21 29.57
N GLU A 75 -34.16 12.15 28.81
CA GLU A 75 -34.29 12.10 27.34
C GLU A 75 -33.41 13.05 26.49
N PRO A 76 -32.80 14.16 26.96
CA PRO A 76 -32.03 15.04 26.07
C PRO A 76 -30.71 14.42 25.55
N TRP A 77 -30.11 13.49 26.30
CA TRP A 77 -28.85 12.85 25.87
C TRP A 77 -29.05 11.86 24.72
N ARG A 78 -30.30 11.48 24.40
CA ARG A 78 -30.61 10.64 23.23
C ARG A 78 -30.59 11.41 21.92
N GLU A 79 -30.81 12.73 21.93
CA GLU A 79 -30.85 13.54 20.70
C GLU A 79 -29.47 14.05 20.24
N THR A 80 -28.47 14.05 21.13
CA THR A 80 -27.07 14.40 20.78
C THR A 80 -26.17 13.21 20.51
N GLN A 81 -26.70 11.98 20.60
CA GLN A 81 -25.99 10.83 20.05
C GLN A 81 -26.16 10.89 18.54
N THR A 82 -25.08 11.16 17.81
CA THR A 82 -25.01 10.88 16.38
C THR A 82 -25.58 9.47 16.19
N SER A 83 -26.76 9.35 15.59
CA SER A 83 -27.46 8.07 15.46
C SER A 83 -26.46 7.01 15.01
N PRO A 84 -26.48 5.77 15.55
CA PRO A 84 -25.61 4.70 15.08
C PRO A 84 -25.59 4.57 13.55
N GLU A 85 -26.72 4.89 12.90
CA GLU A 85 -26.87 4.95 11.45
C GLU A 85 -26.10 6.10 10.78
N LEU A 86 -26.08 7.29 11.41
CA LEU A 86 -25.29 8.44 10.95
C LEU A 86 -23.80 8.23 11.16
N LEU A 87 -23.39 7.64 12.29
CA LEU A 87 -22.01 7.24 12.52
C LEU A 87 -21.58 6.22 11.48
N GLU A 88 -22.37 5.17 11.27
CA GLU A 88 -22.09 4.15 10.26
C GLU A 88 -22.06 4.73 8.84
N ALA A 89 -22.96 5.69 8.51
CA ALA A 89 -22.91 6.41 7.24
C ALA A 89 -21.61 7.21 7.07
N GLN A 90 -21.18 7.94 8.10
CA GLN A 90 -19.89 8.67 8.10
C GLN A 90 -18.68 7.74 8.01
N TRP A 91 -18.73 6.56 8.65
CA TRP A 91 -17.68 5.54 8.54
C TRP A 91 -17.64 4.91 7.15
N ARG A 92 -18.79 4.70 6.50
CA ARG A 92 -18.86 4.23 5.10
C ARG A 92 -18.30 5.27 4.15
N GLU A 93 -18.70 6.52 4.29
CA GLU A 93 -18.20 7.64 3.48
C GLU A 93 -16.68 7.76 3.61
N ARG A 94 -16.13 7.77 4.84
CA ARG A 94 -14.68 7.76 5.06
C ARG A 94 -13.98 6.54 4.45
N ARG A 95 -14.55 5.34 4.58
CA ARG A 95 -13.99 4.12 3.94
C ARG A 95 -14.01 4.20 2.42
N GLN A 96 -15.05 4.78 1.83
CA GLN A 96 -15.13 4.97 0.38
C GLN A 96 -14.08 5.99 -0.09
N HIS A 97 -13.93 7.11 0.60
CA HIS A 97 -12.90 8.09 0.30
C HIS A 97 -11.48 7.52 0.50
N SER A 98 -11.22 6.78 1.57
CA SER A 98 -9.91 6.16 1.82
C SER A 98 -9.58 5.08 0.79
N THR A 99 -10.56 4.27 0.38
CA THR A 99 -10.37 3.26 -0.66
C THR A 99 -10.13 3.90 -2.03
N GLY A 100 -10.86 4.99 -2.33
CA GLY A 100 -10.67 5.76 -3.56
C GLY A 100 -9.28 6.40 -3.64
N ALA A 101 -8.83 7.01 -2.53
CA ALA A 101 -7.50 7.59 -2.40
C ALA A 101 -6.40 6.53 -2.57
N ALA A 102 -6.45 5.42 -1.83
CA ALA A 102 -5.45 4.35 -1.93
C ALA A 102 -5.35 3.77 -3.35
N ARG A 103 -6.47 3.59 -4.05
CA ARG A 103 -6.48 3.14 -5.46
C ARG A 103 -5.93 4.18 -6.44
N LYS A 104 -6.10 5.47 -6.13
CA LYS A 104 -5.51 6.54 -6.92
C LYS A 104 -3.99 6.55 -6.71
N ASP A 105 -3.54 6.50 -5.46
CA ASP A 105 -2.13 6.51 -5.09
C ASP A 105 -1.39 5.31 -5.71
N ALA A 106 -1.95 4.10 -5.63
CA ALA A 106 -1.38 2.92 -6.30
C ALA A 106 -1.27 3.11 -7.83
N ARG A 107 -2.29 3.71 -8.48
CA ARG A 107 -2.22 4.00 -9.92
C ARG A 107 -1.16 5.04 -10.25
N ASP A 108 -1.04 6.07 -9.42
CA ASP A 108 -0.06 7.14 -9.58
C ASP A 108 1.37 6.58 -9.45
N HIS A 109 1.60 5.65 -8.51
CA HIS A 109 2.88 4.95 -8.36
C HIS A 109 3.21 4.05 -9.56
N LEU A 110 2.24 3.25 -10.03
CA LEU A 110 2.44 2.42 -11.22
C LEU A 110 2.77 3.26 -12.46
N ALA A 111 2.09 4.38 -12.65
CA ALA A 111 2.37 5.31 -13.74
C ALA A 111 3.78 5.93 -13.60
N HIS A 112 4.18 6.27 -12.37
CA HIS A 112 5.52 6.76 -12.07
C HIS A 112 6.60 5.74 -12.46
N TYR A 113 6.48 4.48 -12.03
CA TYR A 113 7.45 3.43 -12.37
C TYR A 113 7.47 3.11 -13.86
N ALA A 114 6.30 3.02 -14.51
CA ALA A 114 6.21 2.81 -15.94
C ALA A 114 6.96 3.88 -16.73
N LYS A 115 6.76 5.16 -16.35
CA LYS A 115 7.49 6.29 -16.95
C LYS A 115 9.01 6.16 -16.74
N ARG A 116 9.46 5.85 -15.52
CA ARG A 116 10.90 5.73 -15.21
C ARG A 116 11.58 4.56 -15.92
N ILE A 117 10.87 3.45 -16.14
CA ILE A 117 11.35 2.32 -16.96
C ILE A 117 11.44 2.76 -18.42
N ALA A 118 10.38 3.39 -18.97
CA ALA A 118 10.36 3.83 -20.36
C ALA A 118 11.52 4.79 -20.68
N GLU A 119 11.71 5.83 -19.86
CA GLU A 119 12.81 6.79 -20.05
C GLU A 119 14.19 6.12 -19.98
N ALA A 120 14.38 5.14 -19.09
CA ALA A 120 15.63 4.39 -18.99
C ALA A 120 15.81 3.43 -20.17
N SER A 121 14.74 2.79 -20.63
CA SER A 121 14.74 1.92 -21.80
C SER A 121 15.11 2.69 -23.07
N ASP A 122 14.58 3.90 -23.23
CA ASP A 122 14.89 4.76 -24.38
C ASP A 122 16.37 5.13 -24.40
N ARG A 123 16.95 5.48 -23.24
CA ARG A 123 18.41 5.68 -23.12
C ARG A 123 19.20 4.41 -23.44
N ASN A 124 18.67 3.24 -23.06
CA ASN A 124 19.31 1.95 -23.32
C ASN A 124 19.20 1.51 -24.79
N SER A 125 18.23 2.03 -25.55
CA SER A 125 18.02 1.67 -26.97
C SER A 125 19.19 2.00 -27.89
N THR A 126 20.08 2.92 -27.48
CA THR A 126 21.28 3.30 -28.23
C THR A 126 22.56 2.67 -27.69
N ARG A 127 22.48 1.94 -26.57
CA ARG A 127 23.63 1.31 -25.92
C ARG A 127 24.02 0.01 -26.62
N ALA A 128 25.31 -0.33 -26.51
CA ALA A 128 25.80 -1.62 -26.99
C ALA A 128 25.19 -2.77 -26.17
N VAL A 129 24.82 -3.85 -26.85
CA VAL A 129 24.25 -5.06 -26.24
C VAL A 129 25.16 -5.62 -25.16
N THR A 130 26.47 -5.63 -25.42
CA THR A 130 27.50 -6.13 -24.49
C THR A 130 27.52 -5.37 -23.18
N ASP A 131 27.29 -4.05 -23.21
CA ASP A 131 27.34 -3.20 -22.03
C ASP A 131 26.12 -3.47 -21.14
N MET A 132 24.94 -3.56 -21.76
CA MET A 132 23.69 -3.92 -21.06
C MET A 132 23.77 -5.31 -20.43
N LEU A 133 24.33 -6.29 -21.16
CA LEU A 133 24.54 -7.64 -20.62
C LEU A 133 25.55 -7.68 -19.47
N SER A 134 26.58 -6.83 -19.52
CA SER A 134 27.57 -6.72 -18.44
C SER A 134 26.93 -6.10 -17.19
N GLU A 135 26.17 -5.02 -17.34
CA GLU A 135 25.42 -4.38 -16.25
C GLU A 135 24.45 -5.35 -15.57
N LEU A 136 23.70 -6.14 -16.34
CA LEU A 136 22.82 -7.17 -15.78
C LEU A 136 23.60 -8.26 -15.02
N SER A 137 24.79 -8.63 -15.51
CA SER A 137 25.67 -9.56 -14.80
C SER A 137 26.21 -8.95 -13.50
N ASP A 138 26.49 -7.65 -13.46
CA ASP A 138 26.94 -6.93 -12.27
C ASP A 138 25.85 -6.87 -11.19
N HIS A 139 24.57 -6.87 -11.60
CA HIS A 139 23.43 -7.07 -10.70
C HIS A 139 23.27 -8.52 -10.20
N GLY A 140 24.14 -9.43 -10.62
CA GLY A 140 24.19 -10.82 -10.18
C GLY A 140 23.27 -11.77 -10.96
N VAL A 141 22.71 -11.35 -12.10
CA VAL A 141 21.77 -12.16 -12.86
C VAL A 141 22.51 -13.26 -13.63
N ALA A 142 22.07 -14.51 -13.47
CA ALA A 142 22.67 -15.61 -14.20
C ALA A 142 22.32 -15.56 -15.69
N TRP A 143 23.25 -16.01 -16.53
CA TRP A 143 23.06 -16.03 -17.99
C TRP A 143 21.91 -16.93 -18.44
N SER A 144 21.66 -18.03 -17.71
CA SER A 144 20.50 -18.90 -17.93
C SER A 144 19.20 -18.12 -17.76
N ASP A 145 19.14 -17.31 -16.72
CA ASP A 145 17.93 -16.60 -16.31
C ASP A 145 17.68 -15.44 -17.26
N LEU A 146 18.72 -14.71 -17.66
CA LEU A 146 18.61 -13.70 -18.72
C LEU A 146 18.07 -14.27 -20.02
N ALA A 147 18.54 -15.46 -20.43
CA ALA A 147 18.04 -16.10 -21.64
C ALA A 147 16.56 -16.48 -21.51
N ALA A 148 16.18 -17.06 -20.35
CA ALA A 148 14.80 -17.43 -20.06
C ALA A 148 13.87 -16.20 -20.04
N THR A 149 14.25 -15.14 -19.33
CA THR A 149 13.47 -13.89 -19.22
C THR A 149 13.33 -13.18 -20.57
N LEU A 150 14.37 -13.20 -21.42
CA LEU A 150 14.30 -12.61 -22.76
C LEU A 150 13.57 -13.51 -23.78
N GLY A 151 13.26 -14.76 -23.42
CA GLY A 151 12.64 -15.73 -24.32
C GLY A 151 13.57 -16.18 -25.45
N ILE A 152 14.88 -16.24 -25.21
CA ILE A 152 15.88 -16.67 -26.18
C ILE A 152 16.69 -17.87 -25.65
N SER A 153 17.41 -18.55 -26.53
CA SER A 153 18.27 -19.66 -26.11
C SER A 153 19.61 -19.17 -25.52
N VAL A 154 20.15 -19.90 -24.54
CA VAL A 154 21.48 -19.61 -23.96
C VAL A 154 22.59 -19.54 -25.03
N PRO A 155 22.61 -20.41 -26.07
CA PRO A 155 23.56 -20.26 -27.17
C PRO A 155 23.42 -18.94 -27.95
N ALA A 156 22.19 -18.43 -28.12
CA ALA A 156 21.97 -17.12 -28.77
C ALA A 156 22.53 -15.99 -27.90
N LEU A 157 22.24 -16.01 -26.59
CA LEU A 157 22.80 -15.03 -25.64
C LEU A 157 24.33 -15.07 -25.60
N ARG A 158 24.93 -16.26 -25.67
CA ARG A 158 26.40 -16.43 -25.77
C ARG A 158 26.98 -15.81 -27.05
N LYS A 159 26.25 -15.80 -28.17
CA LYS A 159 26.68 -15.13 -29.41
C LYS A 159 26.64 -13.61 -29.22
N TRP A 160 25.56 -13.07 -28.65
CA TRP A 160 25.45 -11.62 -28.41
C TRP A 160 26.61 -11.07 -27.59
N ARG A 161 27.07 -11.81 -26.58
CA ARG A 161 28.24 -11.44 -25.76
C ARG A 161 29.55 -11.31 -26.54
N LYS A 162 29.74 -12.04 -27.63
CA LYS A 162 31.02 -12.10 -28.34
C LYS A 162 31.14 -11.07 -29.45
N ASN A 163 30.05 -10.82 -30.18
CA ASN A 163 30.16 -10.08 -31.43
C ASN A 163 28.90 -9.30 -31.84
N THR A 164 27.89 -9.15 -30.96
CA THR A 164 26.62 -8.41 -31.20
C THR A 164 25.77 -8.89 -32.40
N ASN A 165 26.36 -9.66 -33.32
CA ASN A 165 25.77 -10.25 -34.50
C ASN A 165 24.63 -11.21 -34.10
N GLY A 166 23.45 -10.94 -34.65
CA GLY A 166 22.24 -11.74 -34.40
C GLY A 166 21.29 -11.17 -33.34
N THR A 167 21.51 -9.94 -32.86
CA THR A 167 20.50 -9.23 -32.06
C THR A 167 19.53 -8.55 -33.01
N THR A 168 18.25 -8.98 -33.00
CA THR A 168 17.19 -8.28 -33.74
C THR A 168 16.81 -6.99 -33.02
N PRO A 169 16.23 -5.99 -33.72
CA PRO A 169 15.77 -4.75 -33.07
C PRO A 169 14.80 -4.99 -31.91
N GLU A 170 13.89 -5.96 -32.05
CA GLU A 170 12.95 -6.33 -30.99
C GLU A 170 13.65 -6.94 -29.77
N ASN A 171 14.65 -7.80 -29.98
CA ASN A 171 15.44 -8.37 -28.90
C ASN A 171 16.31 -7.31 -28.20
N HIS A 172 16.84 -6.36 -28.95
CA HIS A 172 17.54 -5.21 -28.40
C HIS A 172 16.61 -4.38 -27.52
N ARG A 173 15.38 -4.09 -27.99
CA ARG A 173 14.36 -3.39 -27.21
C ARG A 173 14.01 -4.11 -25.91
N ARG A 174 13.80 -5.43 -25.95
CA ARG A 174 13.53 -6.25 -24.74
C ARG A 174 14.70 -6.21 -23.75
N LEU A 175 15.94 -6.29 -24.24
CA LEU A 175 17.12 -6.16 -23.40
C LEU A 175 17.24 -4.75 -22.79
N ALA A 176 16.95 -3.70 -23.56
CA ALA A 176 16.95 -2.32 -23.09
C ALA A 176 15.92 -2.10 -21.97
N GLN A 177 14.71 -2.67 -22.12
CA GLN A 177 13.65 -2.67 -21.12
C GLN A 177 14.02 -3.46 -19.86
N LEU A 178 14.60 -4.66 -20.03
CA LEU A 178 15.05 -5.49 -18.92
C LEU A 178 16.16 -4.80 -18.11
N THR A 179 17.14 -4.21 -18.80
CA THR A 179 18.22 -3.44 -18.18
C THR A 179 17.67 -2.23 -17.42
N ALA A 180 16.72 -1.50 -18.03
CA ALA A 180 16.04 -0.39 -17.39
C ALA A 180 15.30 -0.80 -16.12
N PHE A 181 14.60 -1.95 -16.16
CA PHE A 181 13.92 -2.50 -15.00
C PHE A 181 14.90 -2.86 -13.88
N TYR A 182 15.98 -3.61 -14.18
CA TYR A 182 16.98 -3.99 -13.17
C TYR A 182 17.68 -2.78 -12.54
N ALA A 183 17.97 -1.75 -13.32
CA ALA A 183 18.54 -0.50 -12.80
C ALA A 183 17.60 0.18 -11.79
N ARG A 184 16.28 0.15 -12.01
CA ARG A 184 15.30 0.66 -11.04
C ARG A 184 15.11 -0.26 -9.85
N LEU A 185 15.11 -1.57 -10.07
CA LEU A 185 15.00 -2.55 -9.01
C LEU A 185 16.19 -2.42 -8.03
N ALA A 186 17.41 -2.17 -8.55
CA ALA A 186 18.60 -1.94 -7.74
C ALA A 186 18.52 -0.69 -6.84
N GLU A 187 17.65 0.27 -7.14
CA GLU A 187 17.38 1.41 -6.25
C GLU A 187 16.49 1.02 -5.05
N LEU A 188 15.72 -0.07 -5.17
CA LEU A 188 14.69 -0.47 -4.21
C LEU A 188 15.12 -1.65 -3.33
N VAL A 189 15.97 -2.54 -3.84
CA VAL A 189 16.37 -3.77 -3.14
C VAL A 189 17.88 -3.96 -3.15
N ALA A 190 18.42 -4.55 -2.08
CA ALA A 190 19.86 -4.74 -1.91
C ALA A 190 20.49 -5.70 -2.94
N SER A 191 19.74 -6.72 -3.38
CA SER A 191 20.20 -7.69 -4.37
C SER A 191 19.09 -7.98 -5.38
N PRO A 192 19.10 -7.33 -6.56
CA PRO A 192 18.08 -7.50 -7.58
C PRO A 192 17.92 -8.94 -8.05
N ALA A 193 19.02 -9.62 -8.35
CA ALA A 193 18.98 -11.01 -8.78
C ALA A 193 18.39 -11.94 -7.71
N ARG A 194 18.80 -11.79 -6.44
CA ARG A 194 18.21 -12.57 -5.34
C ARG A 194 16.72 -12.31 -5.19
N TRP A 195 16.30 -11.04 -5.22
CA TRP A 195 14.90 -10.67 -5.10
C TRP A 195 14.06 -11.30 -6.22
N MET A 196 14.58 -11.28 -7.46
CA MET A 196 13.93 -11.89 -8.62
C MET A 196 13.77 -13.42 -8.54
N SER A 197 14.59 -14.10 -7.72
CA SER A 197 14.55 -15.56 -7.53
C SER A 197 13.80 -15.99 -6.26
N MET A 198 13.39 -15.06 -5.40
CA MET A 198 12.68 -15.40 -4.18
C MET A 198 11.18 -15.63 -4.46
N PRO A 199 10.54 -16.63 -3.83
CA PRO A 199 9.10 -16.81 -3.93
C PRO A 199 8.35 -15.53 -3.51
N LEU A 200 7.33 -15.18 -4.30
CA LEU A 200 6.49 -14.01 -4.05
C LEU A 200 5.51 -14.23 -2.87
N VAL A 201 5.03 -15.46 -2.72
CA VAL A 201 4.01 -15.84 -1.72
C VAL A 201 4.42 -17.15 -1.07
N ASP A 202 4.29 -17.23 0.25
CA ASP A 202 4.60 -18.44 1.00
C ASP A 202 3.73 -19.62 0.58
N GLY A 203 4.35 -20.79 0.43
CA GLY A 203 3.68 -22.01 -0.02
C GLY A 203 3.44 -22.09 -1.54
N TYR A 204 3.96 -21.14 -2.30
CA TYR A 204 3.96 -21.14 -3.76
C TYR A 204 5.39 -21.01 -4.30
N ASN A 205 5.66 -21.59 -5.47
CA ASN A 205 6.98 -21.56 -6.10
C ASN A 205 7.11 -20.47 -7.18
N VAL A 206 6.15 -19.54 -7.25
CA VAL A 206 6.18 -18.44 -8.22
C VAL A 206 7.13 -17.34 -7.76
N THR A 207 8.05 -16.94 -8.63
CA THR A 207 9.03 -15.87 -8.39
C THR A 207 8.75 -14.65 -9.27
N PRO A 208 9.31 -13.46 -8.95
CA PRO A 208 9.20 -12.31 -9.84
C PRO A 208 9.75 -12.57 -11.25
N ALA A 209 10.78 -13.41 -11.39
CA ALA A 209 11.33 -13.79 -12.69
C ALA A 209 10.33 -14.54 -13.57
N ASP A 210 9.46 -15.37 -12.98
CA ASP A 210 8.46 -16.15 -13.71
C ASP A 210 7.33 -15.29 -14.29
N VAL A 211 7.06 -14.15 -13.66
CA VAL A 211 5.95 -13.24 -14.05
C VAL A 211 6.42 -11.95 -14.69
N TYR A 212 7.74 -11.75 -14.78
CA TYR A 212 8.31 -10.57 -15.40
C TYR A 212 7.94 -10.50 -16.88
N SER A 213 7.43 -9.34 -17.26
CA SER A 213 7.29 -8.90 -18.64
C SER A 213 7.46 -7.38 -18.66
N PRO A 214 7.74 -6.76 -19.82
CA PRO A 214 7.76 -5.30 -19.94
C PRO A 214 6.48 -4.63 -19.44
N ASP A 215 5.32 -5.27 -19.62
CA ASP A 215 4.02 -4.75 -19.18
C ASP A 215 3.83 -4.86 -17.67
N ASN A 216 4.46 -5.85 -17.03
CA ASN A 216 4.35 -6.11 -15.59
C ASN A 216 5.45 -5.42 -14.77
N GLY A 217 6.50 -4.91 -15.41
CA GLY A 217 7.69 -4.37 -14.73
C GLY A 217 7.36 -3.29 -13.69
N ALA A 218 6.44 -2.37 -14.01
CA ALA A 218 6.02 -1.33 -13.08
C ALA A 218 5.35 -1.88 -11.81
N ARG A 219 4.56 -2.96 -11.92
CA ARG A 219 3.91 -3.62 -10.78
C ARG A 219 4.92 -4.32 -9.88
N LEU A 220 5.94 -4.95 -10.48
CA LEU A 220 7.00 -5.59 -9.73
C LEU A 220 7.87 -4.57 -8.98
N LEU A 221 8.16 -3.41 -9.58
CA LEU A 221 8.85 -2.33 -8.87
C LEU A 221 8.00 -1.75 -7.72
N ASP A 222 6.70 -1.60 -7.94
CA ASP A 222 5.78 -1.13 -6.91
C ASP A 222 5.71 -2.09 -5.70
N LEU A 223 5.72 -3.40 -5.97
CA LEU A 223 5.84 -4.44 -4.96
C LEU A 223 7.20 -4.39 -4.25
N ALA A 224 8.29 -4.26 -5.00
CA ALA A 224 9.64 -4.19 -4.45
C ALA A 224 9.84 -2.97 -3.53
N ALA A 225 9.17 -1.86 -3.82
CA ALA A 225 9.18 -0.65 -3.00
C ALA A 225 8.40 -0.79 -1.68
N GLY A 226 7.60 -1.85 -1.52
CA GLY A 226 6.76 -2.04 -0.33
C GLY A 226 5.64 -1.00 -0.21
N ASN A 227 5.13 -0.51 -1.35
CA ASN A 227 4.08 0.51 -1.35
C ASN A 227 2.77 -0.02 -0.74
N VAL A 228 2.13 0.84 0.06
CA VAL A 228 0.89 0.48 0.77
C VAL A 228 -0.21 0.11 -0.23
N GLY A 229 -0.82 -1.06 -0.03
CA GLY A 229 -1.90 -1.56 -0.88
C GLY A 229 -1.43 -2.48 -2.01
N THR A 230 -0.11 -2.63 -2.22
CA THR A 230 0.45 -3.55 -3.21
C THR A 230 0.96 -4.80 -2.51
N THR A 231 0.18 -5.88 -2.62
CA THR A 231 0.55 -7.20 -2.09
C THR A 231 1.01 -8.13 -3.21
N ALA A 232 1.82 -9.14 -2.87
CA ALA A 232 2.29 -10.12 -3.84
C ALA A 232 1.13 -10.88 -4.50
N GLU A 233 0.13 -11.30 -3.71
CA GLU A 233 -1.08 -11.94 -4.21
C GLU A 233 -1.87 -11.02 -5.14
N GLY A 234 -2.01 -9.74 -4.78
CA GLY A 234 -2.73 -8.77 -5.62
C GLY A 234 -2.02 -8.50 -6.95
N VAL A 235 -0.68 -8.50 -6.95
CA VAL A 235 0.11 -8.44 -8.19
C VAL A 235 -0.10 -9.69 -9.04
N LEU A 236 -0.06 -10.88 -8.45
CA LEU A 236 -0.29 -12.13 -9.16
C LEU A 236 -1.72 -12.25 -9.70
N ASP A 237 -2.72 -11.81 -8.93
CA ASP A 237 -4.13 -11.76 -9.36
C ASP A 237 -4.33 -10.86 -10.58
N ALA A 238 -3.57 -9.76 -10.67
CA ALA A 238 -3.61 -8.86 -11.81
C ALA A 238 -2.87 -9.40 -13.05
N ILE A 239 -1.89 -10.29 -12.87
CA ILE A 239 -1.04 -10.81 -13.95
C ILE A 239 -1.58 -12.13 -14.51
N MET A 240 -2.05 -13.04 -13.64
CA MET A 240 -2.33 -14.43 -14.00
C MET A 240 -3.47 -14.97 -13.11
N ALA A 241 -4.70 -15.07 -13.63
CA ALA A 241 -5.85 -15.46 -12.81
C ALA A 241 -5.76 -16.87 -12.17
N ASP A 242 -5.04 -17.80 -12.80
CA ASP A 242 -4.89 -19.21 -12.40
C ASP A 242 -3.60 -19.49 -11.62
N TRP A 243 -2.89 -18.46 -11.16
CA TRP A 243 -1.56 -18.62 -10.55
C TRP A 243 -1.58 -19.54 -9.32
N ARG A 244 -2.68 -19.54 -8.56
CA ARG A 244 -2.83 -20.34 -7.33
C ARG A 244 -2.86 -21.84 -7.61
N ASP A 245 -3.37 -22.26 -8.76
CA ASP A 245 -3.40 -23.68 -9.11
C ASP A 245 -2.08 -24.10 -9.75
N LYS A 246 -1.55 -23.24 -10.64
CA LYS A 246 -0.33 -23.51 -11.39
C LYS A 246 0.93 -23.58 -10.53
N TRP A 247 1.04 -22.73 -9.51
CA TRP A 247 2.27 -22.53 -8.76
C TRP A 247 2.23 -23.04 -7.32
N ARG A 248 1.16 -23.75 -6.95
CA ARG A 248 1.01 -24.31 -5.61
C ARG A 248 2.16 -25.27 -5.31
N SER A 249 2.84 -25.08 -4.19
CA SER A 249 3.86 -26.02 -3.77
C SER A 249 3.23 -27.35 -3.34
N GLU A 250 3.84 -28.46 -3.78
CA GLU A 250 3.50 -29.82 -3.34
C GLU A 250 3.81 -30.05 -1.85
N TYR A 251 4.59 -29.16 -1.24
CA TYR A 251 4.98 -29.22 0.16
C TYR A 251 4.37 -28.05 0.93
N GLU A 252 4.04 -28.28 2.19
CA GLU A 252 3.61 -27.25 3.13
C GLU A 252 4.51 -27.26 4.37
N VAL A 253 4.77 -26.06 4.88
CA VAL A 253 5.42 -25.86 6.17
C VAL A 253 4.35 -25.91 7.25
N PHE A 254 4.57 -26.67 8.31
CA PHE A 254 3.68 -26.78 9.46
C PHE A 254 4.49 -26.75 10.75
N GLU A 255 3.87 -26.31 11.85
CA GLU A 255 4.48 -26.39 13.18
C GLU A 255 4.35 -27.84 13.68
N ALA A 256 5.49 -28.48 13.94
CA ALA A 256 5.54 -29.84 14.46
C ALA A 256 5.24 -29.86 15.97
N ALA A 257 5.07 -31.05 16.54
CA ALA A 257 4.67 -31.22 17.94
C ALA A 257 5.71 -30.70 18.94
N ASP A 258 6.93 -30.44 18.48
CA ASP A 258 8.04 -29.84 19.22
C ASP A 258 8.04 -28.30 19.18
N GLY A 259 7.11 -27.68 18.43
CA GLY A 259 7.02 -26.23 18.25
C GLY A 259 7.95 -25.69 17.15
N GLU A 260 8.66 -26.55 16.43
CA GLU A 260 9.56 -26.15 15.33
C GLU A 260 8.86 -26.23 13.97
N LEU A 261 9.34 -25.43 13.01
CA LEU A 261 8.83 -25.47 11.64
C LEU A 261 9.36 -26.71 10.92
N SER A 262 8.45 -27.55 10.46
CA SER A 262 8.75 -28.75 9.68
C SER A 262 8.05 -28.72 8.33
N MET A 263 8.55 -29.52 7.37
CA MET A 263 7.98 -29.62 6.03
C MET A 263 7.36 -30.99 5.81
N ARG A 264 6.17 -31.02 5.19
CA ARG A 264 5.51 -32.26 4.76
C ARG A 264 4.91 -32.11 3.37
N PRO A 265 4.73 -33.21 2.62
CA PRO A 265 3.88 -33.20 1.45
C PRO A 265 2.49 -32.70 1.82
N ARG A 266 1.98 -31.74 1.06
CA ARG A 266 0.63 -31.19 1.24
C ARG A 266 -0.37 -32.29 0.91
N ARG A 267 -1.33 -32.54 1.80
CA ARG A 267 -2.36 -33.57 1.56
C ARG A 267 -3.25 -33.11 0.41
N THR A 268 -3.32 -33.90 -0.65
CA THR A 268 -4.35 -33.76 -1.68
C THR A 268 -5.67 -34.22 -1.07
N GLU A 269 -6.60 -33.29 -0.81
CA GLU A 269 -7.99 -33.67 -0.56
C GLU A 269 -8.49 -34.38 -1.83
N SER A 270 -8.81 -35.67 -1.68
CA SER A 270 -9.37 -36.54 -2.72
C SER A 270 -10.88 -36.53 -2.66
#